data_AF-A0A2N9I1G7-F1
#
_entry.id   AF-A0A2N9I1G7-F1
#
_cell.length_a   1.000
_cell.length_b   1.000
_cell.length_c   1.000
_cell.angle_alpha   90.00
_cell.angle_beta   90.00
_cell.angle_gamma   90.00
#
_symmetry.space_group_name_H-M   'P 1'
#
loop_
_entity.id
_entity.type
_entity.pdbx_description
1 polymer ?
#
loop_
_entity_poly.entity_id
_entity_poly.type
_entity_poly.pdbx_seq_one_letter_code
_entity_poly.pdbx_strand_id
1 'polypeptide(L)'
;MDLVRPIMDIASYLWNCTTNQATYICGLEENLELLRNDMNELKNLSQEVRRRVALEEIQHMKRTERVNGWLQRVEVLERQVEVILQNDTQELQKKCLLNCFPRNCNCCYRLGKAVSKKIIAVSDAIKEAYFDVVAYQLPRAPVDEMPMENITVGLDPLLEEVWSCIADINVGIIGFYGIGGVGKTTLLKKINNKFLNQSHKFDVVIWVVASKEVNMEKIQEVIRKKLEISDH
;
A
#
# COMPACT_ATOMS: atom_id res chain seq x y z
N MET A 1 -15.13 69.98 -8.36
CA MET A 1 -14.49 68.85 -7.65
C MET A 1 -15.33 67.63 -7.98
N ASP A 2 -14.83 66.65 -8.77
CA ASP A 2 -15.37 65.26 -8.80
C ASP A 2 -14.67 64.35 -9.84
N LEU A 3 -13.33 64.44 -9.95
CA LEU A 3 -12.52 63.44 -10.66
C LEU A 3 -11.63 62.62 -9.71
N VAL A 4 -11.59 62.98 -8.42
CA VAL A 4 -10.70 62.36 -7.44
C VAL A 4 -11.27 61.02 -6.94
N ARG A 5 -12.60 60.90 -6.82
CA ARG A 5 -13.26 59.67 -6.37
C ARG A 5 -13.06 58.48 -7.33
N PRO A 6 -13.30 58.61 -8.65
CA PRO A 6 -13.07 57.50 -9.58
C PRO A 6 -11.59 57.06 -9.64
N ILE A 7 -10.65 57.99 -9.53
CA ILE A 7 -9.21 57.69 -9.55
C ILE A 7 -8.79 56.93 -8.28
N MET A 8 -9.33 57.30 -7.11
CA MET A 8 -9.07 56.61 -5.85
C MET A 8 -9.71 55.21 -5.81
N ASP A 9 -10.87 55.02 -6.44
CA ASP A 9 -11.53 53.72 -6.55
C ASP A 9 -10.77 52.79 -7.51
N ILE A 10 -10.24 53.32 -8.62
CA ILE A 10 -9.37 52.56 -9.53
C ILE A 10 -8.04 52.22 -8.84
N ALA A 11 -7.42 53.17 -8.14
CA ALA A 11 -6.19 52.93 -7.41
C ALA A 11 -6.36 51.90 -6.27
N SER A 12 -7.47 51.96 -5.52
CA SER A 12 -7.76 50.98 -4.46
C SER A 12 -8.15 49.61 -5.01
N TYR A 13 -8.85 49.53 -6.15
CA TYR A 13 -9.14 48.27 -6.84
C TYR A 13 -7.87 47.63 -7.41
N LEU A 14 -7.01 48.42 -8.06
CA LEU A 14 -5.70 47.97 -8.53
C LEU A 14 -4.80 47.56 -7.36
N TRP A 15 -4.82 48.29 -6.24
CA TRP A 15 -4.11 47.96 -5.01
C TRP A 15 -4.63 46.65 -4.38
N ASN A 16 -5.94 46.42 -4.38
CA ASN A 16 -6.53 45.18 -3.89
C ASN A 16 -6.27 43.98 -4.83
N CYS A 17 -6.17 44.22 -6.14
CA CYS A 17 -5.75 43.20 -7.09
C CYS A 17 -4.26 42.85 -6.93
N THR A 18 -3.41 43.82 -6.58
CA THR A 18 -1.98 43.59 -6.35
C THR A 18 -1.67 43.04 -4.96
N THR A 19 -2.43 43.36 -3.90
CA THR A 19 -2.18 42.84 -2.54
C THR A 19 -2.39 41.34 -2.42
N ASN A 20 -3.44 40.78 -3.04
CA ASN A 20 -3.68 39.33 -3.06
C ASN A 20 -2.68 38.56 -3.93
N GLN A 21 -2.12 39.20 -4.98
CA GLN A 21 -1.07 38.59 -5.80
C GLN A 21 0.31 38.72 -5.15
N ALA A 22 0.56 39.83 -4.45
CA ALA A 22 1.78 40.10 -3.72
C ALA A 22 1.98 39.13 -2.55
N THR A 23 0.92 38.65 -1.89
CA THR A 23 1.03 37.65 -0.82
C THR A 23 1.63 36.33 -1.30
N TYR A 24 1.26 35.87 -2.50
CA TYR A 24 1.84 34.66 -3.10
C TYR A 24 3.29 34.83 -3.57
N ILE A 25 3.74 36.07 -3.79
CA ILE A 25 5.06 36.39 -4.37
C ILE A 25 6.06 36.78 -3.27
N CYS A 26 5.67 37.65 -2.34
CA CYS A 26 6.51 38.15 -1.25
C CYS A 26 6.77 37.09 -0.17
N GLY A 27 5.88 36.11 -0.01
CA GLY A 27 6.06 34.97 0.90
C GLY A 27 6.50 33.68 0.20
N LEU A 28 6.94 33.74 -1.07
CA LEU A 28 7.23 32.53 -1.84
C LEU A 28 8.40 31.74 -1.26
N GLU A 29 9.48 32.41 -0.85
CA GLU A 29 10.67 31.77 -0.28
C GLU A 29 10.35 31.04 1.04
N GLU A 30 9.66 31.71 1.95
CA GLU A 30 9.17 31.11 3.21
C GLU A 30 8.24 29.92 2.94
N ASN A 31 7.31 30.04 1.99
CA ASN A 31 6.40 28.95 1.62
C ASN A 31 7.15 27.75 1.00
N LEU A 32 8.21 27.97 0.23
CA LEU A 32 9.03 26.90 -0.32
C LEU A 32 9.81 26.17 0.78
N GLU A 33 10.33 26.91 1.76
CA GLU A 33 10.98 26.32 2.94
C GLU A 33 9.99 25.50 3.77
N LEU A 34 8.79 26.03 4.05
CA LEU A 34 7.71 25.31 4.71
C LEU A 34 7.35 24.03 3.94
N LEU A 35 7.13 24.12 2.63
CA LEU A 35 6.82 22.95 1.79
C LEU A 35 7.93 21.89 1.85
N ARG A 36 9.19 22.31 1.85
CA ARG A 36 10.34 21.41 1.97
C ARG A 36 10.35 20.69 3.32
N ASN A 37 10.09 21.42 4.40
CA ASN A 37 10.07 20.87 5.76
C ASN A 37 8.92 19.88 5.95
N ASP A 38 7.69 20.27 5.58
CA ASP A 38 6.52 19.40 5.66
C ASP A 38 6.69 18.14 4.81
N MET A 39 7.28 18.26 3.62
CA MET A 39 7.53 17.10 2.75
C MET A 39 8.56 16.14 3.37
N ASN A 40 9.57 16.65 4.09
CA ASN A 40 10.52 15.81 4.82
C ASN A 40 9.86 15.09 6.01
N GLU A 41 8.97 15.76 6.72
CA GLU A 41 8.17 15.13 7.78
C GLU A 41 7.28 14.00 7.23
N LEU A 42 6.54 14.28 6.14
CA LEU A 42 5.70 13.28 5.48
C LEU A 42 6.51 12.08 4.99
N LYS A 43 7.73 12.30 4.47
CA LYS A 43 8.67 11.21 4.10
C LYS A 43 9.00 10.32 5.30
N ASN A 44 9.38 10.91 6.43
CA ASN A 44 9.70 10.17 7.65
C ASN A 44 8.50 9.34 8.15
N LEU A 45 7.31 9.94 8.18
CA LEU A 45 6.07 9.26 8.55
C LEU A 45 5.76 8.10 7.60
N SER A 46 5.95 8.30 6.29
CA SER A 46 5.72 7.25 5.30
C SER A 46 6.68 6.07 5.47
N GLN A 47 7.93 6.33 5.87
CA GLN A 47 8.90 5.28 6.17
C GLN A 47 8.50 4.49 7.40
N GLU A 48 8.01 5.14 8.46
CA GLU A 48 7.53 4.43 9.65
C GLU A 48 6.31 3.55 9.34
N VAL A 49 5.34 4.06 8.57
CA VAL A 49 4.20 3.26 8.12
C VAL A 49 4.64 2.06 7.28
N ARG A 50 5.59 2.26 6.34
CA ARG A 50 6.17 1.16 5.54
C ARG A 50 6.85 0.12 6.44
N ARG A 51 7.58 0.54 7.47
CA ARG A 51 8.23 -0.35 8.43
C ARG A 51 7.21 -1.18 9.22
N ARG A 52 6.13 -0.56 9.71
CA ARG A 52 5.04 -1.26 10.39
C ARG A 52 4.37 -2.28 9.49
N VAL A 53 4.08 -1.92 8.24
CA VAL A 53 3.52 -2.86 7.28
C VAL A 53 4.47 -4.03 7.01
N ALA A 54 5.76 -3.77 6.80
CA ALA A 54 6.73 -4.84 6.54
C ALA A 54 6.77 -5.89 7.67
N LEU A 55 6.57 -5.46 8.93
CA LEU A 55 6.47 -6.38 10.07
C LEU A 55 5.22 -7.26 10.02
N GLU A 56 4.09 -6.72 9.57
CA GLU A 56 2.82 -7.44 9.49
C GLU A 56 2.74 -8.32 8.22
N GLU A 57 3.34 -7.91 7.11
CA GLU A 57 3.44 -8.71 5.88
C GLU A 57 4.28 -9.99 6.07
N ILE A 58 5.29 -9.97 6.97
CA ILE A 58 6.01 -11.19 7.39
C ILE A 58 5.05 -12.23 7.97
N GLN A 59 3.96 -11.79 8.61
CA GLN A 59 2.93 -12.65 9.18
C GLN A 59 1.84 -13.01 8.18
N HIS A 60 2.10 -12.84 6.87
CA HIS A 60 1.16 -13.04 5.78
C HIS A 60 -0.14 -12.22 5.94
N MET A 61 -0.06 -11.08 6.63
CA MET A 61 -1.15 -10.12 6.69
C MET A 61 -1.13 -9.25 5.43
N LYS A 62 -2.32 -8.83 5.00
CA LYS A 62 -2.47 -7.96 3.84
C LYS A 62 -2.62 -6.52 4.31
N ARG A 63 -1.79 -5.62 3.76
CA ARG A 63 -1.90 -4.16 3.97
C ARG A 63 -3.33 -3.69 3.73
N THR A 64 -3.81 -2.78 4.57
CA THR A 64 -5.14 -2.17 4.38
C THR A 64 -5.16 -1.28 3.13
N GLU A 65 -6.31 -1.21 2.47
CA GLU A 65 -6.49 -0.33 1.30
C GLU A 65 -6.31 1.15 1.65
N ARG A 66 -6.65 1.54 2.89
CA ARG A 66 -6.43 2.91 3.39
C ARG A 66 -4.95 3.27 3.44
N VAL A 67 -4.10 2.38 3.97
CA VAL A 67 -2.65 2.58 4.00
C VAL A 67 -2.06 2.55 2.59
N ASN A 68 -2.52 1.63 1.75
CA ASN A 68 -2.07 1.54 0.36
C ASN A 68 -2.35 2.83 -0.42
N GLY A 69 -3.60 3.32 -0.38
CA GLY A 69 -3.98 4.56 -1.05
C GLY A 69 -3.25 5.78 -0.51
N TRP A 70 -2.96 5.83 0.80
CA TRP A 70 -2.18 6.91 1.40
C TRP A 70 -0.72 6.89 0.91
N LEU A 71 -0.05 5.74 0.93
CA LEU A 71 1.33 5.63 0.44
C LEU A 71 1.46 6.02 -1.04
N GLN A 72 0.49 5.63 -1.88
CA GLN A 72 0.45 6.06 -3.29
C GLN A 72 0.31 7.58 -3.44
N ARG A 73 -0.52 8.23 -2.62
CA ARG A 73 -0.63 9.70 -2.60
C ARG A 73 0.68 10.35 -2.19
N VAL A 74 1.37 9.81 -1.19
CA VAL A 74 2.68 10.32 -0.75
C VAL A 74 3.70 10.25 -1.90
N GLU A 75 3.79 9.14 -2.63
CA GLU A 75 4.71 9.00 -3.78
C GLU A 75 4.40 9.97 -4.93
N VAL A 76 3.12 10.32 -5.13
CA VAL A 76 2.72 11.36 -6.09
C VAL A 76 3.12 12.74 -5.59
N LEU A 77 2.90 13.04 -4.31
CA LEU A 77 3.27 14.31 -3.70
C LEU A 77 4.79 14.52 -3.72
N GLU A 78 5.57 13.50 -3.38
CA GLU A 78 7.03 13.52 -3.42
C GLU A 78 7.55 13.97 -4.79
N ARG A 79 7.09 13.31 -5.87
CA ARG A 79 7.49 13.65 -7.23
C ARG A 79 7.10 15.08 -7.63
N GLN A 80 5.89 15.50 -7.25
CA GLN A 80 5.39 16.83 -7.59
C GLN A 80 6.12 17.95 -6.83
N VAL A 81 6.43 17.72 -5.56
CA VAL A 81 7.20 18.67 -4.74
C VAL A 81 8.65 18.71 -5.21
N GLU A 82 9.25 17.57 -5.56
CA GLU A 82 10.59 17.54 -6.13
C GLU A 82 10.69 18.38 -7.42
N VAL A 83 9.73 18.26 -8.34
CA VAL A 83 9.69 19.10 -9.55
C VAL A 83 9.60 20.59 -9.21
N ILE A 84 8.83 20.97 -8.19
CA ILE A 84 8.72 22.37 -7.75
C ILE A 84 10.07 22.86 -7.20
N LEU A 85 10.68 22.08 -6.29
CA LEU A 85 11.94 22.42 -5.65
C LEU A 85 13.15 22.34 -6.61
N GLN A 86 13.09 21.55 -7.67
CA GLN A 86 14.11 21.50 -8.72
C GLN A 86 13.96 22.66 -9.71
N ASN A 87 12.74 23.08 -10.02
CA ASN A 87 12.49 24.29 -10.81
C ASN A 87 12.89 25.59 -10.07
N ASP A 88 13.13 25.52 -8.75
CA ASP A 88 13.78 26.57 -7.96
C ASP A 88 15.30 26.70 -8.23
N THR A 89 15.88 25.96 -9.18
CA THR A 89 17.30 26.08 -9.52
C THR A 89 17.64 27.47 -10.11
N GLN A 90 18.03 28.37 -9.21
CA GLN A 90 18.87 29.57 -9.34
C GLN A 90 18.49 30.67 -10.34
N GLU A 91 17.87 30.41 -11.50
CA GLU A 91 17.61 31.46 -12.51
C GLU A 91 16.32 32.25 -12.26
N LEU A 92 15.25 31.59 -11.80
CA LEU A 92 13.95 32.22 -11.55
C LEU A 92 13.94 33.04 -10.25
N GLN A 93 14.54 32.50 -9.18
CA GLN A 93 14.72 33.21 -7.91
C GLN A 93 15.66 34.43 -8.08
N LYS A 94 16.82 34.29 -8.75
CA LYS A 94 17.71 35.43 -9.00
C LYS A 94 17.04 36.53 -9.84
N LYS A 95 16.13 36.18 -10.76
CA LYS A 95 15.37 37.15 -11.58
C LYS A 95 14.17 37.77 -10.86
N CYS A 96 13.53 37.11 -9.89
CA CYS A 96 12.40 37.65 -9.11
C CYS A 96 12.85 38.40 -7.84
N LEU A 97 13.95 38.00 -7.19
CA LEU A 97 14.37 38.54 -5.88
C LEU A 97 15.16 39.87 -5.94
N LEU A 98 15.79 40.20 -7.07
CA LEU A 98 16.67 41.39 -7.15
C LEU A 98 15.97 42.71 -7.50
N ASN A 99 14.71 42.70 -7.94
CA ASN A 99 13.89 43.91 -8.11
C ASN A 99 12.47 43.49 -8.51
N CYS A 100 11.47 43.87 -7.72
CA CYS A 100 10.05 43.73 -8.08
C CYS A 100 9.71 44.63 -9.29
N PHE A 101 10.07 44.21 -10.50
CA PHE A 101 9.58 44.79 -11.76
C PHE A 101 8.41 43.94 -12.31
N PRO A 102 7.41 44.55 -12.99
CA PRO A 102 6.13 43.89 -13.29
C PRO A 102 6.20 42.71 -14.28
N ARG A 103 7.33 42.48 -14.94
CA ARG A 103 7.43 41.57 -16.10
C ARG A 103 7.46 40.07 -15.75
N ASN A 104 7.74 39.70 -14.49
CA ASN A 104 7.77 38.30 -14.01
C ASN A 104 6.63 37.94 -13.01
N CYS A 105 5.66 38.84 -12.81
CA CYS A 105 4.63 38.70 -11.77
C CYS A 105 3.73 37.46 -11.96
N ASN A 106 3.41 37.10 -13.22
CA ASN A 106 2.51 35.97 -13.49
C ASN A 106 3.17 34.60 -13.26
N CYS A 107 4.47 34.46 -13.54
CA CYS A 107 5.21 33.21 -13.27
C CYS A 107 5.37 33.02 -11.76
N CYS A 108 5.78 34.06 -11.04
CA CYS A 108 5.94 34.04 -9.58
C CYS A 108 4.57 33.85 -8.87
N TYR A 109 3.46 34.42 -9.38
CA TYR A 109 2.09 34.12 -8.92
C TYR A 109 1.68 32.66 -9.15
N ARG A 110 1.89 32.11 -10.36
CA ARG A 110 1.54 30.72 -10.68
C ARG A 110 2.30 29.73 -9.82
N LEU A 111 3.59 29.98 -9.61
CA LEU A 111 4.45 29.17 -8.75
C LEU A 111 3.97 29.27 -7.29
N GLY A 112 3.78 30.48 -6.75
CA GLY A 112 3.28 30.65 -5.38
C GLY A 112 1.94 29.98 -5.15
N LYS A 113 1.01 30.09 -6.10
CA LYS A 113 -0.28 29.36 -6.04
C LYS A 113 -0.10 27.84 -6.06
N ALA A 114 0.86 27.33 -6.83
CA ALA A 114 1.17 25.90 -6.86
C ALA A 114 1.77 25.43 -5.53
N VAL A 115 2.73 26.18 -4.98
CA VAL A 115 3.37 25.92 -3.68
C VAL A 115 2.33 25.90 -2.56
N SER A 116 1.48 26.94 -2.45
CA SER A 116 0.44 26.99 -1.40
C SER A 116 -0.53 25.81 -1.48
N LYS A 117 -0.90 25.38 -2.70
CA LYS A 117 -1.73 24.19 -2.88
C LYS A 117 -1.04 22.90 -2.41
N LYS A 118 0.28 22.80 -2.62
CA LYS A 118 1.05 21.63 -2.19
C LYS A 118 1.27 21.60 -0.69
N ILE A 119 1.49 22.75 -0.04
CA ILE A 119 1.55 22.82 1.43
C ILE A 119 0.28 22.23 2.05
N ILE A 120 -0.89 22.65 1.55
CA ILE A 120 -2.18 22.12 2.04
C ILE A 120 -2.25 20.60 1.84
N ALA A 121 -1.94 20.11 0.63
CA ALA A 121 -2.01 18.69 0.32
C ALA A 121 -1.04 17.83 1.15
N VAL A 122 0.18 18.34 1.40
CA VAL A 122 1.17 17.66 2.26
C VAL A 122 0.72 17.68 3.72
N SER A 123 0.24 18.82 4.22
CA SER A 123 -0.29 18.96 5.58
C SER A 123 -1.47 18.00 5.83
N ASP A 124 -2.38 17.87 4.87
CA ASP A 124 -3.50 16.93 4.99
C ASP A 124 -3.02 15.48 5.00
N ALA A 125 -2.04 15.13 4.15
CA ALA A 125 -1.44 13.80 4.18
C ALA A 125 -0.72 13.49 5.50
N ILE A 126 -0.08 14.48 6.14
CA ILE A 126 0.52 14.34 7.48
C ILE A 126 -0.55 14.04 8.54
N LYS A 127 -1.67 14.78 8.54
CA LYS A 127 -2.79 14.53 9.48
C LYS A 127 -3.38 13.13 9.33
N GLU A 128 -3.37 12.59 8.11
CA GLU A 128 -3.86 11.24 7.81
C GLU A 128 -2.85 10.13 8.12
N ALA A 129 -1.60 10.44 8.48
CA ALA A 129 -0.52 9.48 8.62
C ALA A 129 -0.68 8.52 9.82
N TYR A 130 -1.64 8.78 10.71
CA TYR A 130 -1.92 7.91 11.84
C TYR A 130 -2.89 6.79 11.46
N PHE A 131 -2.42 5.55 11.63
CA PHE A 131 -3.17 4.32 11.40
C PHE A 131 -3.07 3.42 12.62
N ASP A 132 -4.20 3.12 13.26
CA ASP A 132 -4.28 2.14 14.35
C ASP A 132 -3.93 0.73 13.84
N VAL A 133 -4.51 0.36 12.69
CA VAL A 133 -4.33 -0.94 12.04
C VAL A 133 -3.75 -0.70 10.64
N VAL A 134 -2.62 -1.34 10.32
CA VAL A 134 -1.95 -1.15 9.02
C VAL A 134 -2.11 -2.34 8.07
N ALA A 135 -2.27 -3.55 8.60
CA ALA A 135 -2.65 -4.74 7.86
C ALA A 135 -3.74 -5.54 8.61
N TYR A 136 -4.38 -6.44 7.89
CA TYR A 136 -5.34 -7.39 8.45
C TYR A 136 -4.93 -8.81 8.10
N GLN A 137 -5.24 -9.74 9.00
CA GLN A 137 -5.06 -11.15 8.73
C GLN A 137 -6.03 -11.57 7.63
N LEU A 138 -5.51 -12.15 6.55
CA LEU A 138 -6.37 -12.85 5.60
C LEU A 138 -7.02 -14.03 6.33
N PRO A 139 -8.31 -14.33 6.08
CA PRO A 139 -8.89 -15.59 6.52
C PRO A 139 -7.93 -16.72 6.11
N ARG A 140 -7.54 -17.58 7.05
CA ARG A 140 -6.74 -18.77 6.71
C ARG A 140 -7.49 -19.51 5.61
N ALA A 141 -6.76 -20.08 4.66
CA ALA A 141 -7.36 -20.93 3.65
C ALA A 141 -8.28 -21.95 4.34
N PRO A 142 -9.50 -22.17 3.85
CA PRO A 142 -10.40 -23.14 4.45
C PRO A 142 -9.74 -24.52 4.33
N VAL A 143 -9.24 -25.03 5.46
CA VAL A 143 -8.65 -26.35 5.62
C VAL A 143 -9.55 -27.12 6.57
N ASP A 144 -10.03 -28.29 6.15
CA ASP A 144 -10.75 -29.18 7.05
C ASP A 144 -9.75 -29.89 7.96
N GLU A 145 -9.90 -29.76 9.28
CA GLU A 145 -9.10 -30.54 10.22
C GLU A 145 -9.43 -32.04 10.09
N MET A 146 -8.40 -32.85 9.85
CA MET A 146 -8.54 -34.29 9.75
C MET A 146 -8.46 -34.94 11.12
N PRO A 147 -9.41 -35.83 11.49
CA PRO A 147 -9.34 -36.56 12.74
C PRO A 147 -8.10 -37.46 12.75
N MET A 148 -7.26 -37.28 13.76
CA MET A 148 -6.03 -38.01 14.00
C MET A 148 -5.81 -38.29 15.49
N GLU A 149 -5.19 -39.43 15.78
CA GLU A 149 -4.68 -39.75 17.12
C GLU A 149 -3.34 -39.03 17.33
N ASN A 150 -3.18 -38.38 18.50
CA ASN A 150 -2.00 -37.55 18.81
C ASN A 150 -0.67 -38.33 18.91
N ILE A 151 -0.71 -39.66 18.86
CA ILE A 151 0.45 -40.53 19.08
C ILE A 151 0.89 -41.13 17.76
N THR A 152 1.69 -40.39 16.99
CA THR A 152 2.35 -40.91 15.78
C THR A 152 3.83 -40.55 15.86
N VAL A 153 4.67 -41.56 16.12
CA VAL A 153 6.12 -41.41 16.28
C VAL A 153 6.82 -41.84 14.98
N GLY A 154 7.85 -41.11 14.56
CA GLY A 154 8.74 -41.51 13.46
C GLY A 154 8.35 -41.05 12.06
N LEU A 155 7.21 -40.34 11.90
CA LEU A 155 6.80 -39.75 10.62
C LEU A 155 7.27 -38.29 10.43
N ASP A 156 7.80 -37.67 11.48
CA ASP A 156 8.13 -36.23 11.46
C ASP A 156 9.25 -35.86 10.47
N PRO A 157 10.34 -36.66 10.32
CA PRO A 157 11.35 -36.37 9.29
C PRO A 157 10.76 -36.38 7.87
N LEU A 158 9.89 -37.36 7.58
CA LEU A 158 9.23 -37.48 6.29
C LEU A 158 8.19 -36.37 6.06
N LEU A 159 7.52 -35.91 7.12
CA LEU A 159 6.64 -34.75 7.08
C LEU A 159 7.40 -33.48 6.69
N GLU A 160 8.58 -33.24 7.28
CA GLU A 160 9.41 -32.07 6.93
C GLU A 160 9.96 -32.14 5.50
N GLU A 161 10.39 -33.33 5.06
CA GLU A 161 10.82 -33.55 3.67
C GLU A 161 9.72 -33.20 2.67
N VAL A 162 8.51 -33.75 2.87
CA VAL A 162 7.37 -33.45 2.01
C VAL A 162 6.99 -31.97 2.07
N TRP A 163 7.04 -31.37 3.27
CA TRP A 163 6.71 -29.96 3.42
C TRP A 163 7.65 -29.04 2.63
N SER A 164 8.93 -29.40 2.59
CA SER A 164 9.92 -28.73 1.72
C SER A 164 9.52 -28.82 0.24
N CYS A 165 9.08 -29.99 -0.23
CA CYS A 165 8.59 -30.16 -1.60
C CYS A 165 7.34 -29.34 -1.89
N ILE A 166 6.40 -29.24 -0.94
CA ILE A 166 5.16 -28.45 -1.08
C ILE A 166 5.48 -26.94 -1.20
N ALA A 167 6.54 -26.47 -0.54
CA ALA A 167 6.95 -25.07 -0.59
C ALA A 167 7.63 -24.67 -1.92
N ASP A 168 8.09 -25.65 -2.71
CA ASP A 168 8.72 -25.43 -4.01
C ASP A 168 7.66 -25.30 -5.13
N ILE A 169 7.67 -24.17 -5.83
CA ILE A 169 6.75 -23.85 -6.92
C ILE A 169 6.90 -24.76 -8.15
N ASN A 170 7.99 -25.52 -8.26
CA ASN A 170 8.26 -26.41 -9.39
C ASN A 170 7.65 -27.81 -9.21
N VAL A 171 7.12 -28.13 -8.04
CA VAL A 171 6.55 -29.45 -7.74
C VAL A 171 5.04 -29.44 -7.96
N GLY A 172 4.57 -30.19 -8.95
CA GLY A 172 3.13 -30.29 -9.27
C GLY A 172 2.39 -31.46 -8.60
N ILE A 173 3.04 -32.60 -8.41
CA ILE A 173 2.42 -33.83 -7.87
C ILE A 173 3.42 -34.54 -6.94
N ILE A 174 2.95 -34.92 -5.75
CA ILE A 174 3.71 -35.71 -4.77
C ILE A 174 3.03 -37.06 -4.57
N GLY A 175 3.74 -38.15 -4.86
CA GLY A 175 3.24 -39.51 -4.73
C GLY A 175 3.88 -40.25 -3.55
N PHE A 176 3.06 -40.95 -2.76
CA PHE A 176 3.52 -41.81 -1.67
C PHE A 176 3.38 -43.29 -2.04
N TYR A 177 4.46 -44.05 -1.95
CA TYR A 177 4.47 -45.49 -2.24
C TYR A 177 5.05 -46.29 -1.07
N GLY A 178 4.75 -47.59 -1.02
CA GLY A 178 5.23 -48.50 0.03
C GLY A 178 4.19 -49.52 0.46
N ILE A 179 4.59 -50.43 1.36
CA ILE A 179 3.77 -51.55 1.86
C ILE A 179 2.47 -51.04 2.51
N GLY A 180 1.42 -51.87 2.52
CA GLY A 180 0.19 -51.58 3.26
C GLY A 180 0.46 -51.40 4.76
N GLY A 181 -0.27 -50.50 5.43
CA GLY A 181 -0.15 -50.29 6.88
C GLY A 181 0.99 -49.39 7.35
N VAL A 182 1.91 -48.97 6.47
CA VAL A 182 3.04 -48.08 6.85
C VAL A 182 2.67 -46.63 7.17
N GLY A 183 1.39 -46.27 7.17
CA GLY A 183 0.93 -44.93 7.58
C GLY A 183 0.91 -43.85 6.49
N LYS A 184 0.91 -44.21 5.19
CA LYS A 184 0.84 -43.21 4.08
C LYS A 184 -0.35 -42.24 4.21
N THR A 185 -1.55 -42.76 4.47
CA THR A 185 -2.75 -41.93 4.68
C THR A 185 -2.64 -41.10 5.95
N THR A 186 -1.99 -41.63 6.99
CA THR A 186 -1.72 -40.90 8.24
C THR A 186 -0.77 -39.72 8.01
N LEU A 187 0.27 -39.91 7.21
CA LEU A 187 1.16 -38.83 6.80
C LEU A 187 0.41 -37.75 6.00
N LEU A 188 -0.46 -38.15 5.07
CA LEU A 188 -1.26 -37.19 4.30
C LEU A 188 -2.18 -36.36 5.21
N LYS A 189 -2.81 -36.97 6.21
CA LYS A 189 -3.60 -36.25 7.23
C LYS A 189 -2.74 -35.30 8.06
N LYS A 190 -1.51 -35.69 8.45
CA LYS A 190 -0.53 -34.82 9.12
C LYS A 190 -0.19 -33.60 8.28
N ILE A 191 0.07 -33.80 6.98
CA ILE A 191 0.34 -32.71 6.03
C ILE A 191 -0.86 -31.75 5.96
N ASN A 192 -2.07 -32.28 5.80
CA ASN A 192 -3.29 -31.48 5.78
C ASN A 192 -3.43 -30.60 7.03
N ASN A 193 -3.27 -31.19 8.22
CA ASN A 193 -3.42 -30.45 9.47
C ASN A 193 -2.26 -29.48 9.71
N LYS A 194 -1.08 -29.69 9.11
CA LYS A 194 0.03 -28.73 9.17
C LYS A 194 -0.32 -27.41 8.48
N PHE A 195 -1.16 -27.43 7.43
CA PHE A 195 -1.69 -26.20 6.81
C PHE A 195 -2.57 -25.35 7.75
N LEU A 196 -3.15 -25.93 8.81
CA LEU A 196 -3.89 -25.15 9.81
C LEU A 196 -2.97 -24.25 10.62
N ASN A 197 -1.73 -24.67 10.86
CA ASN A 197 -0.82 -24.05 11.84
C ASN A 197 0.38 -23.34 11.19
N GLN A 198 0.75 -23.71 9.97
CA GLN A 198 1.85 -23.08 9.24
C GLN A 198 1.34 -22.19 8.12
N SER A 199 2.08 -21.10 7.88
CA SER A 199 1.82 -20.25 6.73
C SER A 199 2.17 -20.96 5.43
N HIS A 200 1.38 -20.68 4.39
CA HIS A 200 1.52 -21.28 3.07
C HIS A 200 1.03 -20.33 1.99
N LYS A 201 1.36 -20.63 0.73
CA LYS A 201 1.02 -19.78 -0.44
C LYS A 201 -0.30 -20.17 -1.12
N PHE A 202 -0.91 -21.28 -0.72
CA PHE A 202 -2.17 -21.75 -1.31
C PHE A 202 -3.37 -20.97 -0.80
N ASP A 203 -4.27 -20.58 -1.71
CA ASP A 203 -5.52 -19.91 -1.35
C ASP A 203 -6.54 -20.88 -0.71
N VAL A 204 -6.53 -22.15 -1.14
CA VAL A 204 -7.45 -23.19 -0.68
C VAL A 204 -6.71 -24.53 -0.61
N VAL A 205 -6.99 -25.34 0.43
CA VAL A 205 -6.49 -26.71 0.57
C VAL A 205 -7.68 -27.66 0.67
N ILE A 206 -7.80 -28.59 -0.28
CA ILE A 206 -8.97 -29.48 -0.39
C ILE A 206 -8.55 -30.93 -0.18
N TRP A 207 -9.14 -31.57 0.82
CA TRP A 207 -9.03 -33.02 1.00
C TRP A 207 -10.14 -33.74 0.23
N VAL A 208 -9.79 -34.62 -0.71
CA VAL A 208 -10.75 -35.48 -1.41
C VAL A 208 -10.23 -36.91 -1.45
N VAL A 209 -11.12 -37.87 -1.16
CA VAL A 209 -10.83 -39.30 -1.27
C VAL A 209 -11.35 -39.83 -2.60
N ALA A 210 -10.47 -40.40 -3.41
CA ALA A 210 -10.85 -41.16 -4.60
C ALA A 210 -10.81 -42.67 -4.29
N SER A 211 -11.96 -43.33 -4.37
CA SER A 211 -12.07 -44.79 -4.24
C SER A 211 -11.60 -45.51 -5.49
N LYS A 212 -11.39 -46.84 -5.37
CA LYS A 212 -11.00 -47.71 -6.51
C LYS A 212 -11.97 -47.61 -7.69
N GLU A 213 -13.28 -47.58 -7.39
CA GLU A 213 -14.30 -47.15 -8.35
C GLU A 213 -14.40 -45.63 -8.25
N VAL A 214 -13.78 -44.93 -9.20
CA VAL A 214 -13.72 -43.46 -9.17
C VAL A 214 -15.08 -42.90 -9.54
N ASN A 215 -15.69 -42.18 -8.61
CA ASN A 215 -16.87 -41.37 -8.89
C ASN A 215 -16.44 -39.92 -9.12
N MET A 216 -16.23 -39.57 -10.39
CA MET A 216 -15.76 -38.23 -10.78
C MET A 216 -16.74 -37.12 -10.41
N GLU A 217 -18.04 -37.38 -10.53
CA GLU A 217 -19.09 -36.41 -10.19
C GLU A 217 -19.01 -36.03 -8.70
N LYS A 218 -18.85 -37.01 -7.80
CA LYS A 218 -18.68 -36.76 -6.37
C LYS A 218 -17.42 -35.98 -6.05
N ILE A 219 -16.29 -36.29 -6.71
CA ILE A 219 -15.02 -35.58 -6.51
C ILE A 219 -15.16 -34.11 -6.93
N GLN A 220 -15.70 -33.86 -8.12
CA GLN A 220 -15.94 -32.51 -8.63
C GLN A 220 -16.91 -31.73 -7.75
N GLU A 221 -17.94 -32.39 -7.22
CA GLU A 221 -18.91 -31.78 -6.33
C GLU A 221 -18.30 -31.35 -5.00
N VAL A 222 -17.42 -32.15 -4.41
CA VAL A 222 -16.67 -31.76 -3.20
C VAL A 222 -15.79 -30.55 -3.48
N ILE A 223 -15.05 -30.56 -4.60
CA ILE A 223 -14.17 -29.45 -4.99
C ILE A 223 -15.00 -28.18 -5.25
N ARG A 224 -16.09 -28.27 -6.01
CA ARG A 224 -17.00 -27.16 -6.33
C ARG A 224 -17.51 -26.49 -5.07
N LYS A 225 -18.03 -27.28 -4.13
CA LYS A 225 -18.54 -26.79 -2.84
C LYS A 225 -17.46 -26.09 -2.02
N LYS A 226 -16.23 -26.61 -2.02
CA LYS A 226 -15.09 -26.02 -1.30
C LYS A 226 -14.57 -24.74 -1.93
N LEU A 227 -14.76 -24.59 -3.24
CA LEU A 227 -14.44 -23.37 -3.98
C LEU A 227 -15.61 -22.38 -4.03
N GLU A 228 -16.75 -22.68 -3.39
CA GLU A 228 -17.96 -21.85 -3.37
C GLU A 228 -18.47 -21.45 -4.77
N ILE A 229 -18.26 -22.32 -5.77
CA ILE A 229 -18.71 -22.07 -7.14
C ILE A 229 -20.22 -22.34 -7.22
N SER A 230 -21.02 -21.34 -7.60
CA SER A 230 -22.48 -21.44 -7.70
C SER A 230 -22.94 -22.31 -8.88
N ASP A 231 -24.07 -22.99 -8.71
CA ASP A 231 -24.77 -23.68 -9.78
C ASP A 231 -25.44 -22.65 -10.70
N HIS A 232 -25.03 -22.61 -11.96
CA HIS A 232 -25.72 -21.90 -13.05
C HIS A 232 -26.45 -22.91 -13.93
#